data_AF-A0A1M7ZTT1-F1
#
_entry.id   AF-A0A1M7ZTT1-F1
#
_cell.length_a   1.000
_cell.length_b   1.000
_cell.length_c   1.000
_cell.angle_alpha   90.00
_cell.angle_beta   90.00
_cell.angle_gamma   90.00
#
_symmetry.space_group_name_H-M   'P 1'
#
loop_
_entity.id
_entity.type
_entity.pdbx_description
1 polymer ?
#
loop_
_entity_poly.entity_id
_entity_poly.type
_entity_poly.pdbx_seq_one_letter_code
_entity_poly.pdbx_strand_id
1 'polypeptide(L)'
;MATFKPMPNESDFMSYLLGDVFKKLTNGGDPKMLGPNNFIAWEPVPVVIDPEAFDYALKGFFGATPKIEGMTDEEYTEARASKKYSKYAHAEEFSRLADQIPSMIPELDKDGSRKFTIFSPHPDHTKSNVYQDVMEYCVVKNTKIDPKVEKKLETLRKDIVTIKKLKNPDYDDTLIEHPEDNPKFIYQSFPSPKYVKYLEYEALYYEAEEKLTDLQKRVADGEGDAMSEMAINGRNYIKKRDDALKRWEGIGYKGKIEKSLNYIDEIESSNFITIKKRYESELLAAKRTGLGGMNTYFYSAPIPASTLANSSKWLEYKFSKSDYESNYKSTAHSWSAAASFAGLFNVGGAGKHKRINSNFNFNDFEMSFKIGKCYVSSTWLGTTFLKSRYWKYSKNGAEILNNQMISDGNGKGLMPAVATEFYFITDLKIGFKKGSDSYKRTEDEVKAGGGLAIGPFVIGGSYGYEDVRVNKTGSRESQGMSSGGILLLGRKCNIIDLSPNPLPSIKEDEWVEVN
;
A
#
# COMPACT_ATOMS: atom_id res chain seq x y z
N MET A 1 22.38 28.01 37.51
CA MET A 1 21.15 28.41 36.80
C MET A 1 21.35 28.12 35.33
N ALA A 2 20.59 27.19 34.75
CA ALA A 2 20.61 26.97 33.30
C ALA A 2 20.13 28.25 32.62
N THR A 3 20.94 28.79 31.72
CA THR A 3 20.66 30.01 30.98
C THR A 3 19.40 29.82 30.13
N PHE A 4 18.37 30.63 30.42
CA PHE A 4 17.11 30.67 29.67
C PHE A 4 17.41 30.98 28.20
N LYS A 5 17.21 30.00 27.31
CA LYS A 5 17.15 30.23 25.87
C LYS A 5 15.69 30.09 25.43
N PRO A 6 15.03 31.17 24.97
CA PRO A 6 13.73 31.04 24.35
C PRO A 6 13.82 30.12 23.12
N MET A 7 12.76 29.35 22.85
CA MET A 7 12.65 28.62 21.58
C MET A 7 12.81 29.60 20.40
N PRO A 8 13.51 29.19 19.32
CA PRO A 8 13.85 30.02 18.16
C PRO A 8 12.61 30.38 17.35
N ASN A 9 12.81 31.08 16.23
CA ASN A 9 11.75 31.42 15.29
C ASN A 9 10.90 30.18 14.91
N GLU A 10 9.66 30.39 14.50
CA GLU A 10 8.68 29.33 14.17
C GLU A 10 9.24 28.24 13.24
N SER A 11 10.04 28.64 12.24
CA SER A 11 10.66 27.74 11.28
C SER A 11 11.63 26.75 11.93
N ASP A 12 12.45 27.21 12.88
CA ASP A 12 13.43 26.38 13.58
C ASP A 12 12.73 25.41 14.55
N PHE A 13 11.67 25.86 15.23
CA PHE A 13 10.84 25.00 16.09
C PHE A 13 10.18 23.87 15.30
N MET A 14 9.56 24.20 14.17
CA MET A 14 8.89 23.21 13.31
C MET A 14 9.87 22.21 12.71
N SER A 15 11.04 22.69 12.30
CA SER A 15 12.08 21.83 11.75
C SER A 15 12.57 20.81 12.78
N TYR A 16 12.71 21.26 14.03
CA TYR A 16 13.02 20.37 15.14
C TYR A 16 11.89 19.38 15.43
N LEU A 17 10.63 19.85 15.51
CA LEU A 17 9.48 19.01 15.87
C LEU A 17 9.31 17.85 14.87
N LEU A 18 9.35 18.15 13.57
CA LEU A 18 9.23 17.14 12.52
C LEU A 18 10.46 16.21 12.48
N GLY A 19 11.65 16.74 12.73
CA GLY A 19 12.87 15.93 12.89
C GLY A 19 12.78 14.96 14.07
N ASP A 20 12.22 15.38 15.20
CA ASP A 20 12.03 14.54 16.39
C ASP A 20 10.93 13.48 16.18
N VAL A 21 9.80 13.85 15.59
CA VAL A 21 8.75 12.90 15.17
C VAL A 21 9.32 11.86 14.21
N PHE A 22 10.11 12.29 13.23
CA PHE A 22 10.74 11.36 12.30
C PHE A 22 11.76 10.45 13.01
N LYS A 23 12.61 11.00 13.89
CA LYS A 23 13.54 10.19 14.68
C LYS A 23 12.80 9.10 15.43
N LYS A 24 11.58 9.35 15.88
CA LYS A 24 10.72 8.34 16.52
C LYS A 24 10.15 7.34 15.50
N LEU A 25 9.71 7.80 14.32
CA LEU A 25 9.30 6.94 13.19
C LEU A 25 10.38 5.95 12.76
N THR A 26 11.65 6.34 12.85
CA THR A 26 12.81 5.51 12.48
C THR A 26 13.52 4.85 13.66
N ASN A 27 12.90 4.83 14.84
CA ASN A 27 13.45 4.22 16.05
C ASN A 27 14.85 4.75 16.44
N GLY A 28 15.02 6.06 16.39
CA GLY A 28 16.29 6.76 16.67
C GLY A 28 17.20 6.91 15.45
N GLY A 29 16.76 6.45 14.28
CA GLY A 29 17.56 6.41 13.06
C GLY A 29 17.92 7.80 12.52
N ASP A 30 19.20 7.95 12.16
CA ASP A 30 19.70 9.08 11.37
C ASP A 30 18.95 9.11 10.02
N PRO A 31 18.49 10.26 9.51
CA PRO A 31 17.93 10.39 8.16
C PRO A 31 18.79 9.73 7.07
N LYS A 32 20.11 9.68 7.26
CA LYS A 32 21.06 8.96 6.39
C LYS A 32 20.77 7.47 6.26
N MET A 33 20.11 6.86 7.25
CA MET A 33 19.70 5.45 7.22
C MET A 33 18.58 5.16 6.22
N LEU A 34 17.85 6.17 5.74
CA LEU A 34 16.93 5.99 4.61
C LEU A 34 17.69 5.71 3.30
N GLY A 35 18.93 6.19 3.19
CA GLY A 35 19.72 6.15 1.97
C GLY A 35 19.28 7.18 0.93
N PRO A 36 20.08 7.38 -0.13
CA PRO A 36 19.87 8.43 -1.15
C PRO A 36 18.63 8.21 -2.02
N ASN A 37 18.12 6.97 -2.05
CA ASN A 37 17.01 6.55 -2.89
C ASN A 37 15.66 6.57 -2.17
N ASN A 38 15.61 6.93 -0.88
CA ASN A 38 14.37 7.03 -0.14
C ASN A 38 14.18 8.44 0.42
N PHE A 39 12.93 8.87 0.52
CA PHE A 39 12.57 10.12 1.19
C PHE A 39 11.18 10.02 1.81
N ILE A 40 10.85 10.96 2.69
CA ILE A 40 9.51 11.10 3.27
C ILE A 40 8.82 12.31 2.66
N ALA A 41 7.57 12.10 2.27
CA ALA A 41 6.66 13.13 1.81
C ALA A 41 5.49 13.24 2.81
N TRP A 42 5.34 14.40 3.45
CA TRP A 42 4.29 14.65 4.44
C TRP A 42 2.98 15.06 3.78
N GLU A 43 1.84 14.60 4.28
CA GLU A 43 0.56 15.10 3.78
C GLU A 43 0.38 16.57 4.16
N PRO A 44 0.01 17.46 3.23
CA PRO A 44 -0.20 18.87 3.53
C PRO A 44 -1.41 19.09 4.45
N VAL A 45 -2.43 18.24 4.29
CA VAL A 45 -3.60 18.15 5.16
C VAL A 45 -3.81 16.66 5.43
N PRO A 46 -3.87 16.22 6.69
CA PRO A 46 -4.05 14.80 6.98
C PRO A 46 -5.37 14.27 6.43
N VAL A 47 -5.29 13.13 5.75
CA VAL A 47 -6.48 12.42 5.28
C VAL A 47 -7.02 11.58 6.43
N VAL A 48 -8.31 11.75 6.77
CA VAL A 48 -8.98 10.92 7.78
C VAL A 48 -9.24 9.55 7.17
N ILE A 49 -8.85 8.50 7.89
CA ILE A 49 -8.99 7.10 7.48
C ILE A 49 -9.91 6.40 8.48
N ASP A 50 -10.91 5.70 7.96
CA ASP A 50 -11.80 4.88 8.79
C ASP A 50 -10.99 3.78 9.50
N PRO A 51 -11.19 3.54 10.82
CA PRO A 51 -10.54 2.44 11.52
C PRO A 51 -10.73 1.05 10.88
N GLU A 52 -11.86 0.82 10.20
CA GLU A 52 -12.16 -0.41 9.46
C GLU A 52 -11.64 -0.40 8.01
N ALA A 53 -10.95 0.66 7.55
CA ALA A 53 -10.54 0.79 6.16
C ALA A 53 -9.63 -0.35 5.65
N PHE A 54 -8.94 -1.07 6.54
CA PHE A 54 -8.08 -2.20 6.15
C PHE A 54 -8.75 -3.57 6.34
N ASP A 55 -10.02 -3.61 6.78
CA ASP A 55 -10.73 -4.86 7.03
C ASP A 55 -10.90 -5.72 5.77
N TYR A 56 -10.94 -5.13 4.58
CA TYR A 56 -10.99 -5.91 3.33
C TYR A 56 -9.74 -6.78 3.16
N ALA A 57 -8.56 -6.30 3.56
CA ALA A 57 -7.31 -7.03 3.47
C ALA A 57 -7.15 -8.03 4.62
N LEU A 58 -7.73 -7.72 5.80
CA LEU A 58 -7.61 -8.55 7.00
C LEU A 58 -8.64 -9.70 7.02
N LYS A 59 -9.89 -9.39 6.63
CA LYS A 59 -11.06 -10.27 6.77
C LYS A 59 -11.64 -10.69 5.42
N GLY A 60 -11.07 -10.23 4.30
CA GLY A 60 -11.60 -10.45 2.96
C GLY A 60 -12.86 -9.64 2.65
N PHE A 61 -13.29 -9.70 1.39
CA PHE A 61 -14.52 -9.06 0.89
C PHE A 61 -15.80 -9.79 1.32
N PHE A 62 -15.66 -11.05 1.76
CA PHE A 62 -16.77 -11.93 2.13
C PHE A 62 -16.68 -12.25 3.63
N GLY A 63 -17.78 -12.02 4.35
CA GLY A 63 -17.89 -12.30 5.78
C GLY A 63 -19.26 -11.87 6.28
N ALA A 64 -19.86 -12.63 7.20
CA ALA A 64 -21.17 -12.30 7.75
C ALA A 64 -21.02 -11.17 8.79
N THR A 65 -21.72 -10.04 8.58
CA THR A 65 -22.05 -9.14 9.70
C THR A 65 -22.79 -10.01 10.73
N PRO A 66 -22.43 -10.00 12.03
CA PRO A 66 -23.21 -10.72 13.04
C PRO A 66 -24.58 -10.06 13.19
N LYS A 67 -25.64 -10.86 13.27
CA LYS A 67 -26.99 -10.34 13.53
C LYS A 67 -27.06 -9.88 14.99
N ILE A 68 -27.31 -8.60 15.21
CA ILE A 68 -27.44 -8.03 16.55
C ILE A 68 -28.80 -8.46 17.14
N GLU A 69 -28.83 -8.75 18.43
CA GLU A 69 -30.05 -9.13 19.13
C GLU A 69 -31.09 -8.00 19.04
N GLY A 70 -32.29 -8.29 18.53
CA GLY A 70 -33.34 -7.30 18.25
C GLY A 70 -33.38 -6.76 16.81
N MET A 71 -32.42 -7.09 15.94
CA MET A 71 -32.40 -6.67 14.54
C MET A 71 -33.34 -7.53 13.67
N THR A 72 -34.12 -6.91 12.81
CA THR A 72 -34.98 -7.59 11.81
C THR A 72 -34.14 -8.21 10.69
N ASP A 73 -34.74 -9.11 9.89
CA ASP A 73 -34.05 -9.74 8.76
C ASP A 73 -33.74 -8.75 7.61
N GLU A 74 -34.57 -7.72 7.44
CA GLU A 74 -34.37 -6.64 6.45
C GLU A 74 -33.18 -5.75 6.87
N GLU A 75 -33.18 -5.26 8.12
CA GLU A 75 -32.07 -4.47 8.68
C GLU A 75 -30.76 -5.25 8.64
N TYR A 76 -30.82 -6.57 8.91
CA TYR A 76 -29.65 -7.44 8.82
C TYR A 76 -29.10 -7.55 7.39
N THR A 77 -29.99 -7.67 6.40
CA THR A 77 -29.61 -7.77 4.98
C THR A 77 -29.03 -6.46 4.48
N GLU A 78 -29.62 -5.33 4.87
CA GLU A 78 -29.13 -3.99 4.53
C GLU A 78 -27.76 -3.71 5.18
N ALA A 79 -27.60 -4.03 6.47
CA ALA A 79 -26.32 -3.90 7.17
C ALA A 79 -25.22 -4.77 6.53
N ARG A 80 -25.57 -5.97 6.05
CA ARG A 80 -24.64 -6.86 5.34
C ARG A 80 -24.26 -6.31 3.96
N ALA A 81 -25.23 -5.76 3.22
CA ALA A 81 -24.98 -5.14 1.92
C ALA A 81 -24.10 -3.88 2.06
N SER A 82 -24.40 -3.02 3.03
CA SER A 82 -23.64 -1.82 3.35
C SER A 82 -22.20 -2.14 3.77
N LYS A 83 -22.01 -3.11 4.67
CA LYS A 83 -20.65 -3.52 5.10
C LYS A 83 -19.84 -4.20 4.00
N LYS A 84 -20.51 -4.89 3.07
CA LYS A 84 -19.85 -5.43 1.87
C LYS A 84 -19.42 -4.28 0.95
N TYR A 85 -20.30 -3.30 0.72
CA TYR A 85 -20.01 -2.12 -0.09
C TYR A 85 -18.82 -1.32 0.46
N SER A 86 -18.78 -1.05 1.77
CA SER A 86 -17.67 -0.30 2.39
C SER A 86 -16.31 -0.98 2.20
N LYS A 87 -16.24 -2.32 2.27
CA LYS A 87 -15.00 -3.06 1.99
C LYS A 87 -14.48 -2.88 0.57
N TYR A 88 -15.36 -2.86 -0.43
CA TYR A 88 -14.96 -2.56 -1.80
C TYR A 88 -14.52 -1.10 -1.95
N ALA A 89 -15.23 -0.17 -1.30
CA ALA A 89 -14.88 1.25 -1.31
C ALA A 89 -13.49 1.46 -0.71
N HIS A 90 -13.20 0.89 0.46
CA HIS A 90 -11.91 1.00 1.11
C HIS A 90 -10.77 0.32 0.32
N ALA A 91 -11.05 -0.79 -0.37
CA ALA A 91 -10.08 -1.41 -1.26
C ALA A 91 -9.73 -0.49 -2.44
N GLU A 92 -10.73 0.16 -3.04
CA GLU A 92 -10.55 1.16 -4.09
C GLU A 92 -9.79 2.38 -3.57
N GLU A 93 -10.20 2.96 -2.44
CA GLU A 93 -9.56 4.12 -1.79
C GLU A 93 -8.09 3.87 -1.50
N PHE A 94 -7.76 2.75 -0.83
CA PHE A 94 -6.38 2.39 -0.55
C PHE A 94 -5.58 2.20 -1.84
N SER A 95 -6.17 1.52 -2.83
CA SER A 95 -5.51 1.30 -4.12
C SER A 95 -5.21 2.62 -4.83
N ARG A 96 -6.15 3.57 -4.81
CA ARG A 96 -5.95 4.91 -5.40
C ARG A 96 -4.91 5.73 -4.66
N LEU A 97 -4.89 5.69 -3.32
CA LEU A 97 -3.83 6.32 -2.52
C LEU A 97 -2.47 5.71 -2.87
N ALA A 98 -2.39 4.38 -2.93
CA ALA A 98 -1.19 3.67 -3.33
C ALA A 98 -0.74 4.05 -4.73
N ASP A 99 -1.66 4.26 -5.67
CA ASP A 99 -1.40 4.54 -7.08
C ASP A 99 -0.82 5.93 -7.38
N GLN A 100 -0.83 6.85 -6.41
CA GLN A 100 -0.29 8.20 -6.60
C GLN A 100 1.24 8.22 -6.65
N ILE A 101 1.77 9.04 -7.56
CA ILE A 101 3.20 9.34 -7.70
C ILE A 101 3.47 10.72 -7.07
N PRO A 102 4.56 10.93 -6.31
CA PRO A 102 4.92 12.26 -5.82
C PRO A 102 5.34 13.17 -6.98
N SER A 103 4.78 14.38 -7.05
CA SER A 103 5.08 15.37 -8.08
C SER A 103 6.45 16.04 -7.94
N MET A 104 7.05 15.99 -6.74
CA MET A 104 8.34 16.59 -6.44
C MET A 104 9.22 15.60 -5.69
N ILE A 105 10.43 15.40 -6.20
CA ILE A 105 11.48 14.66 -5.51
C ILE A 105 12.39 15.66 -4.80
N PRO A 106 12.58 15.54 -3.47
CA PRO A 106 13.44 16.46 -2.73
C PRO A 106 14.90 16.33 -3.15
N GLU A 107 15.64 17.43 -3.06
CA GLU A 107 17.07 17.46 -3.34
C GLU A 107 17.87 16.56 -2.39
N LEU A 108 19.01 16.07 -2.87
CA LEU A 108 20.03 15.47 -2.01
C LEU A 108 20.70 16.57 -1.20
N ASP A 109 20.85 16.34 0.09
CA ASP A 109 21.71 17.14 0.95
C ASP A 109 23.19 16.77 0.70
N LYS A 110 24.11 17.63 1.16
CA LYS A 110 25.57 17.47 1.01
C LYS A 110 26.08 16.14 1.58
N ASP A 111 25.36 15.60 2.55
CA ASP A 111 25.70 14.36 3.25
C ASP A 111 25.10 13.09 2.60
N GLY A 112 24.40 13.22 1.46
CA GLY A 112 23.89 12.08 0.67
C GLY A 112 22.51 11.56 1.09
N SER A 113 21.83 12.20 2.04
CA SER A 113 20.41 11.95 2.36
C SER A 113 19.49 12.89 1.59
N ARG A 114 18.28 12.44 1.26
CA ARG A 114 17.26 13.31 0.65
C ARG A 114 16.61 14.19 1.71
N LYS A 115 16.30 15.43 1.35
CA LYS A 115 15.50 16.31 2.19
C LYS A 115 14.07 15.80 2.32
N PHE A 116 13.32 16.31 3.29
CA PHE A 116 11.87 16.08 3.34
C PHE A 116 11.10 16.95 2.37
N THR A 117 9.91 16.50 2.00
CA THR A 117 9.00 17.26 1.13
C THR A 117 7.55 17.12 1.59
N ILE A 118 6.67 17.87 0.94
CA ILE A 118 5.23 17.69 1.01
C ILE A 118 4.80 16.76 -0.11
N PHE A 119 3.92 15.82 0.21
CA PHE A 119 3.29 14.98 -0.79
C PHE A 119 2.28 15.82 -1.58
N SER A 120 2.50 15.87 -2.89
CA SER A 120 1.50 16.30 -3.86
C SER A 120 1.46 15.24 -4.94
N PRO A 121 0.26 14.77 -5.36
CA PRO A 121 0.17 13.81 -6.44
C PRO A 121 0.63 14.45 -7.75
N HIS A 122 1.29 13.68 -8.61
CA HIS A 122 1.60 14.07 -9.97
C HIS A 122 0.27 14.33 -10.73
N PRO A 123 0.14 15.46 -11.47
CA PRO A 123 -1.13 15.83 -12.08
C PRO A 123 -1.61 14.86 -13.15
N ASP A 124 -0.68 14.32 -13.96
CA ASP A 124 -1.03 13.58 -15.19
C ASP A 124 -0.75 12.06 -15.10
N HIS A 125 -0.04 11.61 -14.06
CA HIS A 125 0.52 10.26 -14.02
C HIS A 125 0.25 9.56 -12.69
N THR A 126 -0.09 8.29 -12.79
CA THR A 126 -0.23 7.35 -11.68
C THR A 126 0.73 6.18 -11.89
N LYS A 127 0.99 5.38 -10.85
CA LYS A 127 1.87 4.22 -11.00
C LYS A 127 1.31 3.25 -12.05
N SER A 128 -0.02 3.09 -12.05
CA SER A 128 -0.71 2.17 -12.92
C SER A 128 -0.71 2.58 -14.39
N ASN A 129 -0.98 3.85 -14.71
CA ASN A 129 -1.00 4.27 -16.11
C ASN A 129 0.39 4.18 -16.74
N VAL A 130 1.42 4.67 -16.03
CA VAL A 130 2.81 4.60 -16.49
C VAL A 130 3.25 3.14 -16.66
N TYR A 131 2.90 2.25 -15.72
CA TYR A 131 3.29 0.85 -15.84
C TYR A 131 2.52 0.11 -16.95
N GLN A 132 1.26 0.46 -17.18
CA GLN A 132 0.48 -0.05 -18.31
C GLN A 132 1.10 0.37 -19.64
N ASP A 133 1.46 1.65 -19.79
CA ASP A 133 2.15 2.16 -20.98
C ASP A 133 3.47 1.42 -21.22
N VAL A 134 4.23 1.10 -20.15
CA VAL A 134 5.44 0.28 -20.28
C VAL A 134 5.10 -1.11 -20.82
N MET A 135 4.09 -1.79 -20.27
CA MET A 135 3.72 -3.13 -20.73
C MET A 135 3.27 -3.12 -22.20
N GLU A 136 2.49 -2.13 -22.59
CA GLU A 136 1.93 -1.99 -23.94
C GLU A 136 3.00 -1.62 -24.98
N TYR A 137 3.88 -0.69 -24.64
CA TYR A 137 4.79 -0.08 -25.61
C TYR A 137 6.25 -0.56 -25.55
N CYS A 138 6.58 -1.52 -24.67
CA CYS A 138 7.94 -2.04 -24.58
C CYS A 138 8.26 -3.16 -25.58
N VAL A 139 9.51 -3.16 -26.03
CA VAL A 139 10.19 -4.31 -26.62
C VAL A 139 11.13 -4.93 -25.61
N VAL A 140 11.34 -6.22 -25.72
CA VAL A 140 12.22 -6.98 -24.83
C VAL A 140 13.32 -7.68 -25.60
N LYS A 141 14.41 -8.02 -24.90
CA LYS A 141 15.45 -8.84 -25.50
C LYS A 141 14.89 -10.22 -25.85
N ASN A 142 15.05 -10.58 -27.11
CA ASN A 142 14.81 -11.91 -27.63
C ASN A 142 15.86 -12.87 -27.07
N THR A 143 15.46 -13.71 -26.12
CA THR A 143 16.19 -14.95 -25.86
C THR A 143 15.59 -15.99 -26.78
N LYS A 144 16.27 -16.36 -27.87
CA LYS A 144 15.78 -17.41 -28.78
C LYS A 144 15.49 -18.68 -27.98
N ILE A 145 14.22 -18.98 -27.74
CA ILE A 145 13.80 -20.27 -27.19
C ILE A 145 13.97 -21.29 -28.31
N ASP A 146 14.56 -22.43 -28.02
CA ASP A 146 14.55 -23.55 -28.95
C ASP A 146 13.08 -23.89 -29.31
N PRO A 147 12.69 -23.96 -30.60
CA PRO A 147 11.32 -24.29 -31.01
C PRO A 147 10.77 -25.58 -30.38
N LYS A 148 11.65 -26.52 -29.99
CA LYS A 148 11.26 -27.73 -29.24
C LYS A 148 10.80 -27.42 -27.82
N VAL A 149 11.43 -26.45 -27.16
CA VAL A 149 11.09 -26.01 -25.80
C VAL A 149 9.78 -25.23 -25.84
N GLU A 150 9.55 -24.38 -26.85
CA GLU A 150 8.29 -23.66 -27.02
C GLU A 150 7.09 -24.59 -27.23
N LYS A 151 7.21 -25.57 -28.13
CA LYS A 151 6.18 -26.60 -28.34
C LYS A 151 5.90 -27.42 -27.08
N LYS A 152 6.93 -27.65 -26.27
CA LYS A 152 6.80 -28.33 -24.97
C LYS A 152 6.07 -27.44 -23.96
N LEU A 153 6.39 -26.15 -23.87
CA LEU A 153 5.68 -25.18 -23.01
C LEU A 153 4.20 -25.09 -23.36
N GLU A 154 3.83 -25.00 -24.64
CA GLU A 154 2.43 -25.00 -25.06
C GLU A 154 1.69 -26.27 -24.65
N THR A 155 2.35 -27.42 -24.76
CA THR A 155 1.79 -28.71 -24.35
C THR A 155 1.55 -28.76 -22.85
N LEU A 156 2.52 -28.28 -22.05
CA LEU A 156 2.42 -28.25 -20.59
C LEU A 156 1.38 -27.22 -20.11
N ARG A 157 1.30 -26.04 -20.75
CA ARG A 157 0.27 -25.04 -20.48
C ARG A 157 -1.13 -25.58 -20.77
N LYS A 158 -1.33 -26.37 -21.83
CA LYS A 158 -2.61 -27.04 -22.12
C LYS A 158 -3.01 -28.07 -21.07
N ASP A 159 -2.04 -28.66 -20.36
CA ASP A 159 -2.31 -29.55 -19.24
C ASP A 159 -2.79 -28.78 -17.98
N ILE A 160 -2.62 -27.45 -17.92
CA ILE A 160 -3.02 -26.60 -16.78
C ILE A 160 -4.25 -25.74 -17.12
N VAL A 161 -4.26 -25.10 -18.30
CA VAL A 161 -5.28 -24.15 -18.74
C VAL A 161 -5.79 -24.55 -20.12
N THR A 162 -7.09 -24.44 -20.34
CA THR A 162 -7.74 -24.57 -21.64
C THR A 162 -8.43 -23.26 -21.99
N ILE A 163 -8.01 -22.65 -23.09
CA ILE A 163 -8.66 -21.46 -23.64
C ILE A 163 -9.82 -21.93 -24.52
N LYS A 164 -11.03 -21.48 -24.22
CA LYS A 164 -12.20 -21.75 -25.06
C LYS A 164 -12.63 -20.48 -25.79
N LYS A 165 -12.87 -20.64 -27.10
CA LYS A 165 -13.57 -19.65 -27.92
C LYS A 165 -15.06 -19.75 -27.63
N LEU A 166 -15.62 -18.75 -26.97
CA LEU A 166 -17.05 -18.67 -26.67
C LEU A 166 -17.67 -17.58 -27.55
N LYS A 167 -18.94 -17.74 -27.92
CA LYS A 167 -19.69 -16.64 -28.51
C LYS A 167 -19.77 -15.52 -27.49
N ASN A 168 -19.48 -14.29 -27.92
CA ASN A 168 -19.65 -13.15 -27.05
C ASN A 168 -21.16 -12.95 -26.80
N PRO A 169 -21.64 -13.04 -25.56
CA PRO A 169 -23.06 -12.79 -25.26
C PRO A 169 -23.47 -11.34 -25.55
N ASP A 170 -22.50 -10.43 -25.59
CA ASP A 170 -22.71 -8.99 -25.80
C ASP A 170 -22.45 -8.57 -27.27
N TYR A 171 -22.34 -9.53 -28.21
CA TYR A 171 -22.16 -9.23 -29.64
C TYR A 171 -23.45 -8.65 -30.24
N ASP A 172 -23.30 -7.50 -30.90
CA ASP A 172 -24.37 -6.83 -31.64
C ASP A 172 -24.13 -6.98 -33.15
N ASP A 173 -25.05 -7.63 -33.86
CA ASP A 173 -24.94 -7.87 -35.30
C ASP A 173 -25.28 -6.64 -36.16
N THR A 174 -25.75 -5.57 -35.53
CA THR A 174 -26.03 -4.27 -36.19
C THR A 174 -24.82 -3.34 -36.22
N LEU A 175 -23.81 -3.61 -35.40
CA LEU A 175 -22.55 -2.85 -35.33
C LEU A 175 -21.44 -3.57 -36.13
N ILE A 176 -20.48 -2.81 -36.64
CA ILE A 176 -19.32 -3.37 -37.34
C ILE A 176 -18.53 -4.25 -36.36
N GLU A 177 -18.17 -5.47 -36.78
CA GLU A 177 -17.35 -6.39 -35.98
C GLU A 177 -16.00 -5.71 -35.69
N HIS A 178 -15.75 -5.40 -34.42
CA HIS A 178 -14.52 -4.75 -33.97
C HIS A 178 -13.88 -5.62 -32.87
N PRO A 179 -12.56 -5.92 -32.94
CA PRO A 179 -11.90 -6.82 -31.98
C PRO A 179 -12.00 -6.39 -30.51
N GLU A 180 -12.15 -5.09 -30.26
CA GLU A 180 -12.16 -4.51 -28.91
C GLU A 180 -13.57 -4.09 -28.46
N ASP A 181 -14.40 -3.58 -29.38
CA ASP A 181 -15.69 -2.96 -29.03
C ASP A 181 -16.92 -3.84 -29.36
N ASN A 182 -16.80 -4.74 -30.33
CA ASN A 182 -17.88 -5.66 -30.72
C ASN A 182 -17.33 -7.03 -31.21
N PRO A 183 -16.57 -7.76 -30.37
CA PRO A 183 -15.98 -9.01 -30.81
C PRO A 183 -17.05 -10.09 -30.89
N LYS A 184 -17.10 -10.80 -32.02
CA LYS A 184 -18.04 -11.92 -32.22
C LYS A 184 -17.80 -13.11 -31.29
N PHE A 185 -16.57 -13.22 -30.78
CA PHE A 185 -16.16 -14.29 -29.88
C PHE A 185 -15.23 -13.75 -28.79
N ILE A 186 -15.42 -14.25 -27.57
CA ILE A 186 -14.51 -14.03 -26.44
C ILE A 186 -13.69 -15.29 -26.18
N TYR A 187 -12.44 -15.11 -25.74
CA TYR A 187 -11.56 -16.21 -25.37
C TYR A 187 -11.40 -16.21 -23.85
N GLN A 188 -11.92 -17.24 -23.20
CA GLN A 188 -11.85 -17.37 -21.74
C GLN A 188 -10.98 -18.57 -21.36
N SER A 189 -10.07 -18.33 -20.42
CA SER A 189 -9.21 -19.35 -19.84
C SER A 189 -9.94 -20.10 -18.74
N PHE A 190 -10.00 -21.43 -18.87
CA PHE A 190 -10.55 -22.32 -17.86
C PHE A 190 -9.45 -23.25 -17.34
N PRO A 191 -9.47 -23.64 -16.05
CA PRO A 191 -8.66 -24.75 -15.57
C PRO A 191 -8.90 -26.00 -16.46
N SER A 192 -7.82 -26.66 -16.87
CA SER A 192 -7.95 -27.89 -17.65
C SER A 192 -8.63 -28.97 -16.80
N PRO A 193 -9.30 -29.98 -17.40
CA PRO A 193 -9.88 -31.08 -16.63
C PRO A 193 -8.87 -31.83 -15.74
N LYS A 194 -7.59 -31.83 -16.12
CA LYS A 194 -6.51 -32.42 -15.30
C LYS A 194 -6.15 -31.54 -14.11
N TYR A 195 -6.12 -30.22 -14.32
CA TYR A 195 -5.82 -29.27 -13.26
C TYR A 195 -6.97 -29.11 -12.27
N VAL A 196 -8.22 -29.20 -12.72
CA VAL A 196 -9.39 -29.29 -11.81
C VAL A 196 -9.27 -30.49 -10.88
N LYS A 197 -8.93 -31.67 -11.41
CA LYS A 197 -8.69 -32.86 -10.57
C LYS A 197 -7.50 -32.68 -9.63
N TYR A 198 -6.43 -32.01 -10.08
CA TYR A 198 -5.31 -31.68 -9.20
C TYR A 198 -5.76 -30.87 -7.98
N LEU A 199 -6.52 -29.79 -8.19
CA LEU A 199 -7.03 -28.93 -7.11
C LEU A 199 -8.04 -29.67 -6.21
N GLU A 200 -8.90 -30.50 -6.79
CA GLU A 200 -9.88 -31.31 -6.05
C GLU A 200 -9.19 -32.28 -5.08
N TYR A 201 -8.20 -33.03 -5.56
CA TYR A 201 -7.48 -33.99 -4.72
C TYR A 201 -6.47 -33.35 -3.77
N GLU A 202 -5.93 -32.18 -4.12
CA GLU A 202 -5.15 -31.33 -3.21
C GLU A 202 -6.01 -30.91 -2.00
N ALA A 203 -7.22 -30.41 -2.25
CA ALA A 203 -8.16 -30.04 -1.19
C ALA A 203 -8.52 -31.22 -0.28
N LEU A 204 -8.80 -32.40 -0.86
CA LEU A 204 -9.11 -33.62 -0.10
C LEU A 204 -7.93 -34.10 0.76
N TYR A 205 -6.70 -33.93 0.28
CA TYR A 205 -5.49 -34.24 1.04
C TYR A 205 -5.35 -33.29 2.24
N TYR A 206 -5.42 -31.99 2.00
CA TYR A 206 -5.27 -30.98 3.06
C TYR A 206 -6.39 -31.07 4.11
N GLU A 207 -7.63 -31.37 3.71
CA GLU A 207 -8.73 -31.62 4.66
C GLU A 207 -8.43 -32.82 5.59
N ALA A 208 -7.86 -33.90 5.04
CA ALA A 208 -7.49 -35.06 5.83
C ALA A 208 -6.28 -34.81 6.74
N GLU A 209 -5.31 -34.02 6.26
CA GLU A 209 -4.12 -33.60 7.01
C GLU A 209 -4.49 -32.65 8.16
N GLU A 210 -5.39 -31.71 7.93
CA GLU A 210 -5.88 -30.77 8.95
C GLU A 210 -6.57 -31.51 10.10
N LYS A 211 -7.45 -32.46 9.80
CA LYS A 211 -8.13 -33.29 10.82
C LYS A 211 -7.14 -34.10 11.67
N LEU A 212 -6.10 -34.66 11.05
CA LEU A 212 -5.05 -35.38 11.79
C LEU A 212 -4.24 -34.42 12.66
N THR A 213 -3.89 -33.25 12.12
CA THR A 213 -3.08 -32.24 12.81
C THR A 213 -3.82 -31.64 13.99
N ASP A 214 -5.12 -31.37 13.85
CA ASP A 214 -5.98 -30.88 14.94
C ASP A 214 -6.06 -31.90 16.08
N LEU A 215 -6.30 -33.17 15.77
CA LEU A 215 -6.29 -34.23 16.77
C LEU A 215 -4.93 -34.34 17.49
N GLN A 216 -3.82 -34.23 16.75
CA GLN A 216 -2.47 -34.26 17.34
C GLN A 216 -2.20 -33.07 18.26
N LYS A 217 -2.68 -31.88 17.92
CA LYS A 217 -2.57 -30.69 18.78
C LYS A 217 -3.34 -30.89 20.08
N ARG A 218 -4.60 -31.30 19.99
CA ARG A 218 -5.46 -31.56 21.16
C ARG A 218 -4.91 -32.64 22.09
N VAL A 219 -4.25 -33.67 21.52
CA VAL A 219 -3.49 -34.66 22.30
C VAL A 219 -2.29 -34.04 23.01
N ALA A 220 -1.52 -33.19 22.33
CA ALA A 220 -0.36 -32.50 22.92
C ALA A 220 -0.77 -31.53 24.03
N ASP A 221 -1.96 -30.94 23.92
CA ASP A 221 -2.56 -30.05 24.91
C ASP A 221 -3.16 -30.80 26.11
N GLY A 222 -3.16 -32.14 26.09
CA GLY A 222 -3.55 -32.99 27.23
C GLY A 222 -5.05 -33.29 27.33
N GLU A 223 -5.83 -33.12 26.26
CA GLU A 223 -7.25 -33.47 26.25
C GLU A 223 -7.48 -34.98 26.37
N GLY A 224 -8.17 -35.42 27.44
CA GLY A 224 -8.44 -36.85 27.72
C GLY A 224 -9.21 -37.57 26.61
N ASP A 225 -10.23 -36.92 26.03
CA ASP A 225 -11.02 -37.48 24.94
C ASP A 225 -10.23 -37.55 23.63
N ALA A 226 -9.38 -36.55 23.34
CA ALA A 226 -8.50 -36.56 22.17
C ALA A 226 -7.43 -37.65 22.26
N MET A 227 -6.87 -37.89 23.45
CA MET A 227 -5.95 -39.01 23.71
C MET A 227 -6.62 -40.36 23.44
N SER A 228 -7.88 -40.51 23.88
CA SER A 228 -8.68 -41.72 23.63
C SER A 228 -9.03 -41.87 22.14
N GLU A 229 -9.44 -40.80 21.47
CA GLU A 229 -9.72 -40.77 20.04
C GLU A 229 -8.47 -41.08 19.22
N MET A 230 -7.30 -40.55 19.59
CA MET A 230 -6.02 -40.86 18.93
C MET A 230 -5.62 -42.33 19.13
N ALA A 231 -5.83 -42.89 20.32
CA ALA A 231 -5.56 -44.30 20.59
C ALA A 231 -6.46 -45.25 19.78
N ILE A 232 -7.75 -44.91 19.63
CA ILE A 232 -8.74 -45.75 18.95
C ILE A 232 -8.72 -45.54 17.42
N ASN A 233 -8.70 -44.28 16.98
CA ASN A 233 -8.91 -43.88 15.59
C ASN A 233 -7.68 -43.25 14.92
N GLY A 234 -6.57 -43.00 15.62
CA GLY A 234 -5.39 -42.33 15.06
C GLY A 234 -4.84 -43.02 13.80
N ARG A 235 -4.82 -44.36 13.78
CA ARG A 235 -4.44 -45.14 12.58
C ARG A 235 -5.38 -44.89 11.39
N ASN A 236 -6.67 -44.71 11.65
CA ASN A 236 -7.64 -44.41 10.60
C ASN A 236 -7.45 -42.99 10.03
N TYR A 237 -7.12 -42.00 10.87
CA TYR A 237 -6.78 -40.64 10.40
C TYR A 237 -5.52 -40.63 9.53
N ILE A 238 -4.46 -41.30 9.97
CA ILE A 238 -3.21 -41.46 9.19
C ILE A 238 -3.50 -42.15 7.86
N LYS A 239 -4.26 -43.26 7.89
CA LYS A 239 -4.65 -43.97 6.67
C LYS A 239 -5.48 -43.12 5.71
N LYS A 240 -6.42 -42.31 6.21
CA LYS A 240 -7.22 -41.40 5.38
C LYS A 240 -6.35 -40.35 4.68
N ARG A 241 -5.39 -39.75 5.41
CA ARG A 241 -4.39 -38.84 4.84
C ARG A 241 -3.57 -39.54 3.76
N ASP A 242 -3.04 -40.72 4.05
CA ASP A 242 -2.17 -41.46 3.11
C ASP A 242 -2.94 -41.91 1.87
N ASP A 243 -4.20 -42.33 2.02
CA ASP A 243 -5.06 -42.69 0.90
C ASP A 243 -5.44 -41.45 0.07
N ALA A 244 -5.64 -40.29 0.69
CA ALA A 244 -5.87 -39.03 -0.02
C ALA A 244 -4.62 -38.59 -0.80
N LEU A 245 -3.43 -38.71 -0.20
CA LEU A 245 -2.16 -38.43 -0.88
C LEU A 245 -1.96 -39.36 -2.09
N LYS A 246 -2.15 -40.67 -1.91
CA LYS A 246 -2.05 -41.65 -3.01
C LYS A 246 -3.04 -41.36 -4.14
N ARG A 247 -4.26 -40.90 -3.81
CA ARG A 247 -5.24 -40.49 -4.82
C ARG A 247 -4.80 -39.22 -5.54
N TRP A 248 -4.25 -38.26 -4.83
CA TRP A 248 -3.69 -37.04 -5.45
C TRP A 248 -2.54 -37.37 -6.40
N GLU A 249 -1.64 -38.26 -5.98
CA GLU A 249 -0.52 -38.75 -6.80
C GLU A 249 -0.99 -39.55 -8.02
N GLY A 250 -1.94 -40.47 -7.83
CA GLY A 250 -2.40 -41.39 -8.87
C GLY A 250 -3.41 -40.77 -9.85
N ILE A 251 -4.54 -40.30 -9.34
CA ILE A 251 -5.70 -39.83 -10.14
C ILE A 251 -5.88 -38.31 -10.14
N GLY A 252 -5.25 -37.61 -9.18
CA GLY A 252 -5.17 -36.16 -9.12
C GLY A 252 -4.01 -35.56 -9.91
N TYR A 253 -3.21 -36.38 -10.61
CA TYR A 253 -2.11 -35.94 -11.47
C TYR A 253 -1.02 -35.10 -10.79
N LYS A 254 -0.86 -35.17 -9.45
CA LYS A 254 0.11 -34.36 -8.66
C LYS A 254 1.48 -34.28 -9.31
N GLY A 255 2.13 -35.44 -9.49
CA GLY A 255 3.49 -35.49 -10.03
C GLY A 255 3.62 -35.01 -11.48
N LYS A 256 2.53 -35.04 -12.28
CA LYS A 256 2.55 -34.54 -13.65
C LYS A 256 2.37 -33.01 -13.69
N ILE A 257 1.43 -32.48 -12.91
CA ILE A 257 1.17 -31.04 -12.82
C ILE A 257 2.35 -30.32 -12.17
N GLU A 258 2.88 -30.81 -11.05
CA GLU A 258 4.05 -30.20 -10.39
C GLU A 258 5.29 -30.19 -11.28
N LYS A 259 5.57 -31.27 -12.02
CA LYS A 259 6.65 -31.28 -13.03
C LYS A 259 6.40 -30.29 -14.16
N SER A 260 5.14 -30.09 -14.55
CA SER A 260 4.77 -29.14 -15.60
C SER A 260 4.98 -27.71 -15.11
N LEU A 261 4.52 -27.39 -13.90
CA LEU A 261 4.72 -26.10 -13.24
C LEU A 261 6.21 -25.79 -13.04
N ASN A 262 6.99 -26.71 -12.46
CA ASN A 262 8.42 -26.52 -12.24
C ASN A 262 9.20 -26.30 -13.54
N TYR A 263 8.87 -27.04 -14.61
CA TYR A 263 9.54 -26.86 -15.91
C TYR A 263 9.12 -25.56 -16.60
N ILE A 264 7.86 -25.15 -16.44
CA ILE A 264 7.40 -23.84 -16.86
C ILE A 264 8.22 -22.79 -16.10
N ASP A 265 8.25 -22.81 -14.77
CA ASP A 265 9.00 -21.85 -13.95
C ASP A 265 10.51 -21.77 -14.30
N GLU A 266 11.16 -22.92 -14.51
CA GLU A 266 12.58 -22.99 -14.88
C GLU A 266 12.86 -22.33 -16.24
N ILE A 267 12.03 -22.57 -17.25
CA ILE A 267 12.22 -21.99 -18.59
C ILE A 267 11.76 -20.52 -18.61
N GLU A 268 10.64 -20.21 -17.95
CA GLU A 268 10.07 -18.87 -17.88
C GLU A 268 10.97 -17.90 -17.11
N SER A 269 11.69 -18.37 -16.08
CA SER A 269 12.67 -17.56 -15.36
C SER A 269 13.91 -17.18 -16.19
N SER A 270 14.16 -17.86 -17.32
CA SER A 270 15.30 -17.60 -18.22
C SER A 270 14.96 -16.77 -19.46
N ASN A 271 13.67 -16.56 -19.76
CA ASN A 271 13.23 -15.86 -20.98
C ASN A 271 12.49 -14.56 -20.69
N PHE A 272 13.00 -13.44 -21.20
CA PHE A 272 12.42 -12.12 -20.93
C PHE A 272 11.07 -11.87 -21.62
N ILE A 273 10.75 -12.58 -22.70
CA ILE A 273 9.42 -12.59 -23.34
C ILE A 273 8.40 -13.17 -22.36
N THR A 274 8.70 -14.30 -21.74
CA THR A 274 7.77 -14.92 -20.80
C THR A 274 7.64 -14.11 -19.51
N ILE A 275 8.75 -13.51 -19.06
CA ILE A 275 8.73 -12.57 -17.93
C ILE A 275 7.78 -11.40 -18.23
N LYS A 276 7.82 -10.80 -19.43
CA LYS A 276 6.85 -9.76 -19.85
C LYS A 276 5.43 -10.28 -19.78
N LYS A 277 5.12 -11.44 -20.39
CA LYS A 277 3.77 -12.04 -20.36
C LYS A 277 3.25 -12.29 -18.95
N ARG A 278 4.12 -12.69 -18.02
CA ARG A 278 3.76 -12.85 -16.61
C ARG A 278 3.36 -11.52 -15.98
N TYR A 279 4.19 -10.48 -16.13
CA TYR A 279 3.90 -9.16 -15.57
C TYR A 279 2.64 -8.52 -16.18
N GLU A 280 2.39 -8.70 -17.49
CA GLU A 280 1.14 -8.31 -18.14
C GLU A 280 -0.06 -9.04 -17.52
N SER A 281 0.08 -10.34 -17.30
CA SER A 281 -0.97 -11.15 -16.68
C SER A 281 -1.25 -10.72 -15.24
N GLU A 282 -0.20 -10.42 -14.45
CA GLU A 282 -0.34 -9.89 -13.08
C GLU A 282 -1.00 -8.52 -13.06
N LEU A 283 -0.64 -7.64 -14.00
CA LEU A 283 -1.25 -6.32 -14.17
C LEU A 283 -2.74 -6.43 -14.49
N LEU A 284 -3.09 -7.22 -15.50
CA LEU A 284 -4.48 -7.48 -15.89
C LEU A 284 -5.27 -8.14 -14.76
N ALA A 285 -4.67 -9.10 -14.06
CA ALA A 285 -5.30 -9.78 -12.93
C ALA A 285 -5.54 -8.86 -11.73
N ALA A 286 -4.81 -7.76 -11.60
CA ALA A 286 -5.03 -6.74 -10.57
C ALA A 286 -6.04 -5.66 -10.97
N LYS A 287 -6.37 -5.52 -12.27
CA LYS A 287 -7.35 -4.55 -12.76
C LYS A 287 -8.74 -4.87 -12.21
N ARG A 288 -9.40 -3.87 -11.64
CA ARG A 288 -10.75 -3.95 -11.06
C ARG A 288 -11.58 -2.78 -11.57
N THR A 289 -12.89 -3.01 -11.69
CA THR A 289 -13.87 -1.96 -11.93
C THR A 289 -14.15 -1.25 -10.61
N GLY A 290 -14.07 0.09 -10.59
CA GLY A 290 -14.43 0.89 -9.43
C GLY A 290 -15.93 0.89 -9.19
N LEU A 291 -16.34 1.29 -7.99
CA LEU A 291 -17.76 1.25 -7.58
C LEU A 291 -18.66 2.18 -8.41
N GLY A 292 -18.10 3.21 -9.03
CA GLY A 292 -18.81 4.08 -9.98
C GLY A 292 -19.06 3.47 -11.35
N GLY A 293 -18.56 2.25 -11.63
CA GLY A 293 -18.81 1.49 -12.86
C GLY A 293 -18.07 1.99 -14.12
N MET A 294 -17.68 3.27 -14.17
CA MET A 294 -17.01 3.88 -15.33
C MET A 294 -15.49 3.91 -15.22
N ASN A 295 -14.94 3.80 -14.02
CA ASN A 295 -13.51 3.88 -13.77
C ASN A 295 -12.92 2.50 -13.45
N THR A 296 -11.65 2.31 -13.76
CA THR A 296 -10.88 1.14 -13.31
C THR A 296 -9.80 1.55 -12.32
N TYR A 297 -9.35 0.61 -11.51
CA TYR A 297 -8.22 0.76 -10.61
C TYR A 297 -7.44 -0.55 -10.52
N PHE A 298 -6.21 -0.50 -10.01
CA PHE A 298 -5.38 -1.69 -9.81
C PHE A 298 -5.24 -2.00 -8.33
N TYR A 299 -5.69 -3.19 -7.95
CA TYR A 299 -5.77 -3.61 -6.55
C TYR A 299 -4.41 -3.56 -5.86
N SER A 300 -4.33 -2.81 -4.76
CA SER A 300 -3.21 -2.80 -3.82
C SER A 300 -3.72 -3.06 -2.41
N ALA A 301 -2.86 -3.56 -1.53
CA ALA A 301 -3.23 -3.88 -0.14
C ALA A 301 -2.19 -3.41 0.88
N PRO A 302 -2.62 -3.07 2.12
CA PRO A 302 -1.72 -2.74 3.22
C PRO A 302 -1.10 -4.01 3.81
N ILE A 303 0.17 -3.93 4.19
CA ILE A 303 0.87 -4.99 4.93
C ILE A 303 1.50 -4.41 6.21
N PRO A 304 1.23 -4.97 7.40
CA PRO A 304 0.21 -5.99 7.68
C PRO A 304 -1.20 -5.42 7.53
N ALA A 305 -2.16 -6.25 7.12
CA ALA A 305 -3.56 -5.82 7.00
C ALA A 305 -4.17 -5.39 8.34
N SER A 306 -3.63 -5.88 9.47
CA SER A 306 -4.06 -5.51 10.82
C SER A 306 -3.55 -4.16 11.31
N THR A 307 -2.88 -3.35 10.48
CA THR A 307 -2.26 -2.09 10.94
C THR A 307 -3.26 -1.17 11.65
N LEU A 308 -4.42 -0.88 11.04
CA LEU A 308 -5.42 0.03 11.63
C LEU A 308 -6.15 -0.59 12.82
N ALA A 309 -6.46 -1.89 12.78
CA ALA A 309 -7.08 -2.60 13.89
C ALA A 309 -6.20 -2.60 15.17
N ASN A 310 -4.88 -2.47 15.00
CA ASN A 310 -3.91 -2.37 16.10
C ASN A 310 -3.56 -0.92 16.47
N SER A 311 -4.30 0.09 15.99
CA SER A 311 -3.99 1.52 16.24
C SER A 311 -3.90 1.89 17.71
N SER A 312 -4.69 1.24 18.57
CA SER A 312 -4.65 1.43 20.03
C SER A 312 -3.32 1.02 20.67
N LYS A 313 -2.57 0.11 20.03
CA LYS A 313 -1.28 -0.46 20.47
C LYS A 313 -0.07 0.23 19.85
N TRP A 314 -0.28 1.24 19.01
CA TRP A 314 0.80 2.00 18.38
C TRP A 314 1.66 2.75 19.40
N LEU A 315 2.91 3.03 19.02
CA LEU A 315 3.87 3.70 19.89
C LEU A 315 3.39 5.11 20.22
N GLU A 316 3.35 5.47 21.50
CA GLU A 316 3.00 6.82 21.93
C GLU A 316 4.21 7.77 21.79
N TYR A 317 3.97 8.88 21.10
CA TYR A 317 4.85 10.04 21.03
C TYR A 317 4.37 11.13 21.98
N LYS A 318 5.30 11.77 22.69
CA LYS A 318 5.06 12.95 23.51
C LYS A 318 6.16 13.96 23.26
N PHE A 319 5.76 15.22 23.13
CA PHE A 319 6.63 16.36 23.00
C PHE A 319 6.25 17.44 24.02
N SER A 320 7.27 17.96 24.67
CA SER A 320 7.22 19.07 25.60
C SER A 320 8.49 19.91 25.50
N LYS A 321 8.49 21.08 26.15
CA LYS A 321 9.68 21.93 26.24
C LYS A 321 10.93 21.22 26.79
N SER A 322 10.80 20.29 27.74
CA SER A 322 11.96 19.56 28.27
C SER A 322 12.60 18.64 27.23
N ASP A 323 11.80 18.10 26.30
CA ASP A 323 12.31 17.27 25.20
C ASP A 323 13.12 18.12 24.22
N TYR A 324 12.62 19.34 23.94
CA TYR A 324 13.34 20.34 23.17
C TYR A 324 14.69 20.68 23.82
N GLU A 325 14.71 21.13 25.08
CA GLU A 325 15.94 21.57 25.75
C GLU A 325 17.01 20.45 25.86
N SER A 326 16.57 19.20 26.08
CA SER A 326 17.46 18.05 26.20
C SER A 326 18.03 17.57 24.85
N ASN A 327 17.25 17.63 23.77
CA ASN A 327 17.62 17.02 22.49
C ASN A 327 17.86 18.04 21.35
N TYR A 328 17.73 19.34 21.61
CA TYR A 328 17.86 20.40 20.59
C TYR A 328 19.22 20.37 19.89
N LYS A 329 20.33 20.37 20.63
CA LYS A 329 21.66 20.44 20.00
C LYS A 329 21.95 19.24 19.09
N SER A 330 21.51 18.04 19.45
CA SER A 330 21.71 16.83 18.64
C SER A 330 20.78 16.78 17.43
N THR A 331 19.52 17.16 17.61
CA THR A 331 18.48 17.00 16.58
C THR A 331 18.46 18.19 15.63
N ALA A 332 18.60 19.42 16.14
CA ALA A 332 18.64 20.60 15.29
C ALA A 332 19.88 20.63 14.38
N HIS A 333 21.05 20.15 14.81
CA HIS A 333 22.24 20.12 13.95
C HIS A 333 22.17 19.08 12.83
N SER A 334 21.55 17.92 13.04
CA SER A 334 21.38 16.90 11.99
C SER A 334 20.19 17.17 11.07
N TRP A 335 19.14 17.82 11.59
CA TRP A 335 17.90 18.05 10.86
C TRP A 335 17.77 19.43 10.22
N SER A 336 18.45 20.47 10.71
CA SER A 336 18.42 21.80 10.05
C SER A 336 19.06 21.80 8.65
N ALA A 337 19.95 20.83 8.35
CA ALA A 337 20.54 20.64 7.02
C ALA A 337 19.63 19.82 6.08
N ALA A 338 19.01 18.75 6.60
CA ALA A 338 18.16 17.83 5.83
C ALA A 338 16.69 18.30 5.70
N ALA A 339 16.29 19.37 6.39
CA ALA A 339 14.88 19.73 6.53
C ALA A 339 14.59 21.18 6.13
N SER A 340 14.83 21.51 4.86
CA SER A 340 14.18 22.69 4.28
C SER A 340 12.70 22.39 4.06
N PHE A 341 11.88 22.62 5.08
CA PHE A 341 10.41 22.45 5.09
C PHE A 341 9.68 23.58 4.33
N ALA A 342 10.17 23.93 3.15
CA ALA A 342 9.57 24.97 2.32
C ALA A 342 8.16 24.53 1.86
N GLY A 343 7.12 25.08 2.48
CA GLY A 343 5.72 24.90 2.07
C GLY A 343 4.74 24.37 3.12
N LEU A 344 5.20 23.97 4.32
CA LEU A 344 4.32 23.43 5.40
C LEU A 344 3.50 24.50 6.15
N PHE A 345 3.45 25.74 5.65
CA PHE A 345 2.74 26.85 6.27
C PHE A 345 1.36 27.04 5.63
N ASN A 346 0.33 26.39 6.17
CA ASN A 346 -1.06 26.77 5.92
C ASN A 346 -1.90 26.61 7.19
N VAL A 347 -2.43 27.73 7.70
CA VAL A 347 -3.54 27.76 8.65
C VAL A 347 -4.76 28.31 7.91
N GLY A 348 -5.69 27.40 7.56
CA GLY A 348 -7.13 27.64 7.41
C GLY A 348 -7.68 28.54 6.28
N GLY A 349 -8.43 27.91 5.36
CA GLY A 349 -9.62 28.50 4.71
C GLY A 349 -9.37 29.46 3.55
N ALA A 350 -10.25 29.40 2.54
CA ALA A 350 -10.26 30.34 1.43
C ALA A 350 -10.43 31.79 1.92
N GLY A 351 -9.33 32.55 2.00
CA GLY A 351 -9.38 33.99 2.27
C GLY A 351 -8.27 34.51 3.18
N LYS A 352 -7.29 35.18 2.56
CA LYS A 352 -6.26 36.04 3.15
C LYS A 352 -5.29 35.37 4.13
N HIS A 353 -4.07 35.18 3.65
CA HIS A 353 -2.86 34.84 4.39
C HIS A 353 -2.74 35.58 5.75
N LYS A 354 -3.07 34.91 6.86
CA LYS A 354 -2.55 35.28 8.18
C LYS A 354 -1.42 34.31 8.50
N ARG A 355 -0.18 34.80 8.38
CA ARG A 355 0.97 34.20 9.08
C ARG A 355 0.58 34.06 10.56
N ILE A 356 0.92 32.96 11.20
CA ILE A 356 0.88 32.85 12.66
C ILE A 356 1.68 34.05 13.18
N ASN A 357 1.00 34.99 13.82
CA ASN A 357 1.65 36.17 14.35
C ASN A 357 2.71 35.71 15.36
N SER A 358 3.84 36.40 15.39
CA SER A 358 5.03 36.22 16.25
C SER A 358 4.78 36.26 17.77
N ASN A 359 3.53 36.09 18.21
CA ASN A 359 3.07 36.31 19.58
C ASN A 359 2.71 35.00 20.31
N PHE A 360 2.87 33.82 19.69
CA PHE A 360 2.70 32.53 20.38
C PHE A 360 3.97 32.16 21.16
N ASN A 361 3.80 31.82 22.43
CA ASN A 361 4.87 31.29 23.28
C ASN A 361 4.92 29.77 23.19
N PHE A 362 5.85 29.24 22.39
CA PHE A 362 6.07 27.80 22.23
C PHE A 362 6.67 27.11 23.47
N ASN A 363 7.11 27.86 24.49
CA ASN A 363 7.58 27.26 25.75
C ASN A 363 6.51 26.45 26.49
N ASP A 364 5.25 26.75 26.23
CA ASP A 364 4.10 26.08 26.83
C ASP A 364 3.49 25.04 25.89
N PHE A 365 4.11 24.76 24.74
CA PHE A 365 3.58 23.85 23.74
C PHE A 365 3.72 22.38 24.17
N GLU A 366 2.66 21.61 23.95
CA GLU A 366 2.59 20.18 24.21
C GLU A 366 1.91 19.47 23.03
N MET A 367 2.48 18.33 22.62
CA MET A 367 1.90 17.46 21.59
C MET A 367 2.04 16.00 21.97
N SER A 368 1.01 15.21 21.73
CA SER A 368 1.11 13.75 21.79
C SER A 368 0.23 13.07 20.76
N PHE A 369 0.61 11.87 20.34
CA PHE A 369 -0.18 11.01 19.45
C PHE A 369 0.38 9.59 19.53
N LYS A 370 -0.34 8.61 19.00
CA LYS A 370 0.22 7.30 18.71
C LYS A 370 0.52 7.18 17.22
N ILE A 371 1.60 6.49 16.87
CA ILE A 371 2.06 6.39 15.49
C ILE A 371 2.27 4.96 15.03
N GLY A 372 1.80 4.67 13.82
CA GLY A 372 1.93 3.38 13.17
C GLY A 372 2.23 3.53 11.69
N LYS A 373 2.51 2.39 11.05
CA LYS A 373 2.77 2.35 9.61
C LYS A 373 2.27 1.07 8.97
N CYS A 374 2.05 1.11 7.66
CA CYS A 374 1.93 -0.09 6.83
C CYS A 374 2.81 0.04 5.59
N TYR A 375 3.21 -1.10 5.04
CA TYR A 375 3.79 -1.21 3.72
C TYR A 375 2.69 -1.23 2.66
N VAL A 376 2.97 -0.65 1.51
CA VAL A 376 2.10 -0.65 0.33
C VAL A 376 2.46 -1.86 -0.53
N SER A 377 1.53 -2.79 -0.67
CA SER A 377 1.67 -3.94 -1.58
C SER A 377 0.92 -3.68 -2.88
N SER A 378 1.67 -3.33 -3.93
CA SER A 378 1.18 -3.27 -5.31
C SER A 378 1.80 -4.43 -6.08
N THR A 379 1.29 -5.64 -5.89
CA THR A 379 1.90 -6.88 -6.45
C THR A 379 1.95 -6.89 -7.98
N TRP A 380 1.10 -6.10 -8.64
CA TRP A 380 1.11 -5.91 -10.08
C TRP A 380 2.24 -5.01 -10.59
N LEU A 381 2.88 -4.22 -9.72
CA LEU A 381 3.96 -3.32 -10.11
C LEU A 381 5.30 -4.07 -10.10
N GLY A 382 5.69 -4.61 -11.25
CA GLY A 382 6.95 -5.30 -11.45
C GLY A 382 8.17 -4.38 -11.43
N THR A 383 8.56 -3.86 -10.27
CA THR A 383 9.74 -2.97 -10.15
C THR A 383 11.04 -3.62 -10.63
N THR A 384 11.17 -4.94 -10.51
CA THR A 384 12.28 -5.72 -11.08
C THR A 384 12.29 -5.68 -12.60
N PHE A 385 11.12 -5.71 -13.26
CA PHE A 385 11.03 -5.52 -14.70
C PHE A 385 11.52 -4.13 -15.08
N LEU A 386 11.04 -3.08 -14.41
CA LEU A 386 11.44 -1.70 -14.68
C LEU A 386 12.95 -1.46 -14.53
N LYS A 387 13.59 -2.13 -13.55
CA LYS A 387 15.04 -2.08 -13.34
C LYS A 387 15.86 -2.94 -14.30
N SER A 388 15.21 -3.86 -15.02
CA SER A 388 15.91 -4.72 -15.97
C SER A 388 16.47 -3.92 -17.13
N ARG A 389 17.63 -4.36 -17.62
CA ARG A 389 18.29 -3.79 -18.79
C ARG A 389 17.97 -4.54 -20.09
N TYR A 390 17.00 -5.44 -20.03
CA TYR A 390 16.54 -6.30 -21.12
C TYR A 390 15.20 -5.86 -21.70
N TRP A 391 14.80 -4.61 -21.47
CA TRP A 391 13.67 -3.97 -22.14
C TRP A 391 14.02 -2.53 -22.53
N LYS A 392 13.30 -1.99 -23.50
CA LYS A 392 13.25 -0.57 -23.87
C LYS A 392 11.89 -0.27 -24.48
N TYR A 393 11.54 1.00 -24.70
CA TYR A 393 10.39 1.32 -25.53
C TYR A 393 10.63 0.88 -26.98
N SER A 394 9.56 0.42 -27.64
CA SER A 394 9.52 0.35 -29.10
C SER A 394 9.71 1.75 -29.69
N LYS A 395 10.04 1.85 -30.99
CA LYS A 395 10.18 3.15 -31.65
C LYS A 395 8.88 3.95 -31.60
N ASN A 396 7.76 3.31 -31.95
CA ASN A 396 6.43 3.90 -31.87
C ASN A 396 6.06 4.28 -30.42
N GLY A 397 6.33 3.40 -29.47
CA GLY A 397 6.13 3.65 -28.04
C GLY A 397 6.87 4.87 -27.51
N ALA A 398 8.14 5.00 -27.91
CA ALA A 398 8.95 6.16 -27.55
C ALA A 398 8.39 7.45 -28.14
N GLU A 399 7.86 7.42 -29.37
CA GLU A 399 7.20 8.57 -29.99
C GLU A 399 5.89 8.95 -29.27
N ILE A 400 5.03 7.96 -28.96
CA ILE A 400 3.77 8.15 -28.22
C ILE A 400 4.02 8.78 -26.85
N LEU A 401 5.07 8.33 -26.17
CA LEU A 401 5.45 8.82 -24.84
C LEU A 401 6.40 10.03 -24.89
N ASN A 402 6.50 10.72 -26.04
CA ASN A 402 7.31 11.92 -26.22
C ASN A 402 8.78 11.75 -25.80
N ASN A 403 9.34 10.56 -25.98
CA ASN A 403 10.68 10.14 -25.54
C ASN A 403 10.93 10.35 -24.04
N GLN A 404 9.88 10.40 -23.22
CA GLN A 404 10.00 10.54 -21.78
C GLN A 404 10.42 9.20 -21.15
N MET A 405 11.39 9.28 -20.24
CA MET A 405 11.82 8.13 -19.44
C MET A 405 10.86 7.89 -18.29
N ILE A 406 10.81 6.65 -17.80
CA ILE A 406 10.14 6.32 -16.54
C ILE A 406 10.83 7.04 -15.39
N SER A 407 12.15 6.91 -15.32
CA SER A 407 12.97 7.59 -14.33
C SER A 407 14.38 7.82 -14.88
N ASP A 408 14.95 8.99 -14.62
CA ASP A 408 16.36 9.31 -14.87
C ASP A 408 17.29 8.81 -13.74
N GLY A 409 16.74 8.16 -12.70
CA GLY A 409 17.46 7.75 -11.49
C GLY A 409 17.81 8.88 -10.52
N ASN A 410 17.52 10.13 -10.89
CA ASN A 410 17.84 11.32 -10.10
C ASN A 410 16.60 12.10 -9.64
N GLY A 411 15.41 11.67 -10.05
CA GLY A 411 14.13 12.19 -9.58
C GLY A 411 13.28 12.87 -10.65
N LYS A 412 13.56 12.64 -11.94
CA LYS A 412 12.74 13.07 -13.08
C LYS A 412 12.25 11.88 -13.88
N GLY A 413 11.16 12.07 -14.62
CA GLY A 413 10.55 11.04 -15.46
C GLY A 413 9.05 10.95 -15.24
N LEU A 414 8.39 10.00 -15.90
CA LEU A 414 6.95 9.75 -15.77
C LEU A 414 6.57 9.18 -14.38
N MET A 415 7.45 8.37 -13.80
CA MET A 415 7.31 7.78 -12.47
C MET A 415 8.68 7.75 -11.77
N PRO A 416 9.17 8.90 -11.28
CA PRO A 416 10.51 9.00 -10.70
C PRO A 416 10.61 8.33 -9.33
N ALA A 417 9.49 8.17 -8.62
CA ALA A 417 9.43 7.49 -7.33
C ALA A 417 8.05 6.88 -7.08
N VAL A 418 7.99 5.92 -6.15
CA VAL A 418 6.75 5.24 -5.75
C VAL A 418 6.63 5.19 -4.24
N ALA A 419 5.41 5.37 -3.72
CA ALA A 419 5.14 5.19 -2.30
C ALA A 419 5.26 3.71 -1.90
N THR A 420 6.02 3.44 -0.84
CA THR A 420 6.30 2.10 -0.31
C THR A 420 5.80 1.89 1.12
N GLU A 421 5.67 2.97 1.90
CA GLU A 421 5.10 2.94 3.26
C GLU A 421 4.15 4.12 3.47
N PHE A 422 3.08 3.90 4.24
CA PHE A 422 2.20 4.95 4.75
C PHE A 422 2.34 5.06 6.27
N TYR A 423 2.41 6.29 6.77
CA TYR A 423 2.50 6.62 8.19
C TYR A 423 1.19 7.21 8.69
N PHE A 424 0.69 6.68 9.80
CA PHE A 424 -0.58 7.05 10.38
C PHE A 424 -0.41 7.50 11.82
N ILE A 425 -1.26 8.43 12.26
CA ILE A 425 -1.38 8.81 13.66
C ILE A 425 -2.81 8.65 14.17
N THR A 426 -2.94 8.41 15.47
CA THR A 426 -4.22 8.43 16.20
C THR A 426 -4.03 9.14 17.53
N ASP A 427 -5.11 9.50 18.21
CA ASP A 427 -5.10 10.15 19.52
C ASP A 427 -4.29 11.45 19.52
N LEU A 428 -4.29 12.20 18.40
CA LEU A 428 -3.54 13.44 18.28
C LEU A 428 -4.07 14.46 19.29
N LYS A 429 -3.20 14.89 20.19
CA LYS A 429 -3.41 15.98 21.14
C LYS A 429 -2.40 17.07 20.85
N ILE A 430 -2.88 18.29 20.61
CA ILE A 430 -2.01 19.45 20.37
C ILE A 430 -2.53 20.66 21.13
N GLY A 431 -1.63 21.45 21.70
CA GLY A 431 -2.03 22.68 22.38
C GLY A 431 -0.94 23.30 23.22
N PHE A 432 -1.36 24.21 24.10
CA PHE A 432 -0.50 24.91 25.04
C PHE A 432 -0.97 24.64 26.47
N LYS A 433 -0.06 24.78 27.45
CA LYS A 433 -0.39 24.67 28.87
C LYS A 433 -1.53 25.62 29.24
N LYS A 434 -2.51 25.08 29.95
CA LYS A 434 -3.70 25.80 30.43
C LYS A 434 -3.31 27.04 31.21
N GLY A 435 -3.93 28.17 30.88
CA GLY A 435 -3.70 29.46 31.54
C GLY A 435 -2.60 30.32 30.92
N SER A 436 -1.80 29.78 30.01
CA SER A 436 -0.88 30.58 29.18
C SER A 436 -1.64 31.51 28.23
N ASP A 437 -1.00 32.60 27.80
CA ASP A 437 -1.60 33.52 26.83
C ASP A 437 -1.83 32.84 25.47
N SER A 438 -0.93 31.93 25.07
CA SER A 438 -1.07 31.10 23.87
C SER A 438 -2.30 30.18 23.96
N TYR A 439 -2.56 29.60 25.13
CA TYR A 439 -3.73 28.75 25.36
C TYR A 439 -5.03 29.53 25.21
N LYS A 440 -5.15 30.69 25.86
CA LYS A 440 -6.37 31.53 25.79
C LYS A 440 -6.69 31.92 24.35
N ARG A 441 -5.67 32.30 23.57
CA ARG A 441 -5.83 32.64 22.15
C ARG A 441 -6.29 31.46 21.30
N THR A 442 -5.66 30.30 21.49
CA THR A 442 -6.07 29.07 20.80
C THR A 442 -7.52 28.71 21.16
N GLU A 443 -7.88 28.83 22.43
CA GLU A 443 -9.24 28.58 22.92
C GLU A 443 -10.26 29.52 22.26
N ASP A 444 -9.94 30.80 22.12
CA ASP A 444 -10.81 31.80 21.48
C ASP A 444 -10.95 31.56 19.97
N GLU A 445 -9.86 31.21 19.26
CA GLU A 445 -9.90 30.88 17.82
C GLU A 445 -10.76 29.65 17.54
N VAL A 446 -10.65 28.61 18.37
CA VAL A 446 -11.45 27.38 18.23
C VAL A 446 -12.92 27.63 18.55
N LYS A 447 -13.22 28.40 19.60
CA LYS A 447 -14.60 28.81 19.92
C LYS A 447 -15.26 29.62 18.80
N ALA A 448 -14.46 30.37 18.03
CA ALA A 448 -14.93 31.10 16.85
C ALA A 448 -15.10 30.21 15.60
N GLY A 449 -14.91 28.89 15.72
CA GLY A 449 -15.02 27.93 14.61
C GLY A 449 -13.72 27.71 13.82
N GLY A 450 -12.60 28.28 14.29
CA GLY A 450 -11.27 28.03 13.74
C GLY A 450 -10.64 26.71 14.20
N GLY A 451 -9.39 26.50 13.85
CA GLY A 451 -8.59 25.33 14.24
C GLY A 451 -7.12 25.69 14.47
N LEU A 452 -6.41 24.83 15.20
CA LEU A 452 -4.96 24.92 15.39
C LEU A 452 -4.26 23.97 14.42
N ALA A 453 -3.41 24.53 13.55
CA ALA A 453 -2.57 23.78 12.63
C ALA A 453 -1.09 24.10 12.88
N ILE A 454 -0.28 23.06 13.05
CA ILE A 454 1.16 23.12 13.29
C ILE A 454 1.82 22.13 12.33
N GLY A 455 2.26 22.63 11.17
CA GLY A 455 2.71 21.80 10.06
C GLY A 455 1.60 20.84 9.59
N PRO A 456 1.90 19.53 9.39
CA PRO A 456 0.88 18.56 8.99
C PRO A 456 -0.06 18.17 10.15
N PHE A 457 0.14 18.66 11.38
CA PHE A 457 -0.72 18.33 12.52
C PHE A 457 -1.82 19.37 12.66
N VAL A 458 -3.07 18.99 12.39
CA VAL A 458 -4.22 19.90 12.39
C VAL A 458 -5.30 19.39 13.33
N ILE A 459 -5.85 20.27 14.18
CA ILE A 459 -7.05 20.00 14.99
C ILE A 459 -8.01 21.19 14.94
N GLY A 460 -9.27 20.93 14.61
CA GLY A 460 -10.30 21.97 14.42
C GLY A 460 -10.36 22.52 12.99
N GLY A 461 -11.44 23.23 12.67
CA GLY A 461 -11.81 23.61 11.30
C GLY A 461 -12.71 22.56 10.62
N SER A 462 -13.43 22.97 9.59
CA SER A 462 -14.48 22.21 8.87
C SER A 462 -14.05 20.91 8.17
N TYR A 463 -12.83 20.42 8.42
CA TYR A 463 -12.20 19.30 7.71
C TYR A 463 -12.06 18.01 8.54
N GLY A 464 -12.49 18.03 9.81
CA GLY A 464 -12.59 16.82 10.64
C GLY A 464 -14.04 16.59 11.03
N TYR A 465 -14.77 15.77 10.28
CA TYR A 465 -16.05 15.27 10.76
C TYR A 465 -15.81 14.27 11.92
N GLU A 466 -16.66 14.46 12.94
CA GLU A 466 -16.76 13.79 14.25
C GLU A 466 -15.79 14.21 15.37
N ASP A 467 -16.35 15.02 16.29
CA ASP A 467 -15.97 15.19 17.70
C ASP A 467 -14.58 15.81 18.04
N VAL A 468 -14.33 17.05 17.59
CA VAL A 468 -13.41 17.93 18.33
C VAL A 468 -14.10 18.39 19.62
N ARG A 469 -14.06 17.56 20.67
CA ARG A 469 -14.51 17.96 22.01
C ARG A 469 -13.40 18.75 22.71
N VAL A 470 -13.63 20.04 22.92
CA VAL A 470 -12.91 20.79 23.95
C VAL A 470 -13.35 20.20 25.30
N ASN A 471 -12.60 19.21 25.80
CA ASN A 471 -12.89 18.57 27.08
C ASN A 471 -12.76 19.61 28.22
N LYS A 472 -13.90 20.20 28.60
CA LYS A 472 -14.01 21.14 29.72
C LYS A 472 -14.11 20.46 31.10
N THR A 473 -14.16 19.13 31.16
CA THR A 473 -14.39 18.39 32.42
C THR A 473 -13.34 17.29 32.62
N GLY A 474 -12.31 17.58 33.43
CA GLY A 474 -11.32 16.57 33.85
C GLY A 474 -10.11 17.20 34.55
N SER A 475 -9.74 16.68 35.71
CA SER A 475 -8.76 17.22 36.66
C SER A 475 -7.33 17.43 36.11
N ARG A 476 -6.85 18.67 36.23
CA ARG A 476 -5.48 19.20 36.42
C ARG A 476 -4.26 18.70 35.62
N GLU A 477 -4.27 17.65 34.79
CA GLU A 477 -2.98 17.16 34.20
C GLU A 477 -2.91 16.83 32.69
N SER A 478 -3.95 17.00 31.86
CA SER A 478 -3.76 16.90 30.40
C SER A 478 -4.95 17.46 29.63
N GLN A 479 -4.88 18.72 29.19
CA GLN A 479 -5.96 19.37 28.44
C GLN A 479 -5.42 20.05 27.18
N GLY A 480 -5.64 19.41 26.04
CA GLY A 480 -5.37 19.91 24.68
C GLY A 480 -6.55 19.58 23.75
N MET A 481 -6.52 20.07 22.52
CA MET A 481 -7.51 19.69 21.49
C MET A 481 -7.19 18.27 21.01
N SER A 482 -8.19 17.43 20.73
CA SER A 482 -7.97 16.05 20.27
C SER A 482 -8.69 15.74 18.96
N SER A 483 -8.04 15.01 18.05
CA SER A 483 -8.69 14.34 16.91
C SER A 483 -8.99 12.89 17.28
N GLY A 484 -10.22 12.43 17.06
CA GLY A 484 -10.66 11.05 17.36
C GLY A 484 -10.42 10.04 16.25
N GLY A 485 -10.02 10.49 15.04
CA GLY A 485 -9.83 9.64 13.88
C GLY A 485 -8.37 9.20 13.65
N ILE A 486 -8.19 8.17 12.81
CA ILE A 486 -6.87 7.81 12.29
C ILE A 486 -6.54 8.75 11.13
N LEU A 487 -5.37 9.37 11.16
CA LEU A 487 -4.93 10.33 10.17
C LEU A 487 -3.74 9.78 9.38
N LEU A 488 -3.80 9.81 8.05
CA LEU A 488 -2.62 9.63 7.19
C LEU A 488 -1.74 10.87 7.31
N LEU A 489 -0.55 10.70 7.89
CA LEU A 489 0.38 11.78 8.17
C LEU A 489 1.40 11.98 7.04
N GLY A 490 1.81 10.91 6.38
CA GLY A 490 2.82 10.97 5.32
C GLY A 490 3.15 9.62 4.71
N ARG A 491 4.08 9.64 3.75
CA ARG A 491 4.46 8.49 2.93
C ARG A 491 5.97 8.39 2.84
N LYS A 492 6.50 7.17 2.85
CA LYS A 492 7.87 6.90 2.40
C LYS A 492 7.82 6.57 0.92
N CYS A 493 8.67 7.25 0.16
CA CYS A 493 8.79 7.05 -1.27
C CYS A 493 10.18 6.48 -1.58
N ASN A 494 10.23 5.54 -2.50
CA ASN A 494 11.47 5.01 -3.07
C ASN A 494 11.62 5.49 -4.51
N ILE A 495 12.78 6.06 -4.83
CA ILE A 495 13.18 6.50 -6.16
C ILE A 495 13.36 5.28 -7.06
N ILE A 496 12.83 5.34 -8.27
CA ILE A 496 13.08 4.33 -9.29
C ILE A 496 14.44 4.62 -9.93
N ASP A 497 15.27 3.59 -10.08
CA ASP A 497 16.56 3.70 -10.78
C ASP A 497 16.35 4.11 -12.26
N LEU A 498 17.44 4.42 -12.97
CA LEU A 498 17.38 4.75 -14.39
C LEU A 498 16.57 3.71 -15.19
N SER A 499 15.51 4.14 -15.84
CA SER A 499 14.52 3.27 -16.47
C SER A 499 13.78 3.98 -17.63
N PRO A 500 13.74 3.43 -18.86
CA PRO A 500 14.48 2.24 -19.29
C PRO A 500 16.01 2.45 -19.27
N ASN A 501 16.77 1.37 -19.12
CA ASN A 501 18.25 1.39 -19.16
C ASN A 501 18.81 0.18 -19.93
N PRO A 502 18.53 0.08 -21.25
CA PRO A 502 18.92 -1.09 -22.03
C PRO A 502 20.44 -1.29 -22.03
N LEU A 503 20.89 -2.55 -22.12
CA LEU A 503 22.31 -2.85 -22.32
C LEU A 503 22.75 -2.40 -23.73
N PRO A 504 23.81 -1.58 -23.85
CA PRO A 504 24.33 -1.14 -25.17
C PRO A 504 24.82 -2.29 -26.06
N SER A 505 25.08 -3.46 -25.47
CA SER A 505 25.54 -4.65 -26.18
C SER A 505 24.44 -5.44 -26.90
N ILE A 506 23.16 -5.16 -26.63
CA ILE A 506 22.03 -5.81 -27.30
C ILE A 506 21.80 -5.14 -28.65
N LYS A 507 21.88 -5.90 -29.74
CA LYS A 507 21.71 -5.38 -31.10
C LYS A 507 20.26 -5.07 -31.41
N GLU A 508 20.01 -4.23 -32.41
CA GLU A 508 18.65 -3.79 -32.75
C GLU A 508 17.73 -4.95 -33.17
N ASP A 509 18.28 -5.96 -33.85
CA ASP A 509 17.57 -7.18 -34.29
C ASP A 509 17.30 -8.18 -33.16
N GLU A 510 17.86 -7.95 -31.97
CA GLU A 510 17.61 -8.76 -30.78
C GLU A 510 16.46 -8.20 -29.93
N TRP A 511 15.88 -7.06 -30.29
CA TRP A 511 14.68 -6.54 -29.63
C TRP A 511 13.43 -7.05 -30.34
N VAL A 512 12.50 -7.60 -29.58
CA VAL A 512 11.23 -8.12 -30.12
C VAL A 512 10.04 -7.55 -29.37
N GLU A 513 9.00 -7.25 -30.13
CA GLU A 513 7.67 -6.99 -29.59
C GLU A 513 7.08 -8.30 -29.11
N VAL A 514 6.44 -8.24 -27.94
CA VAL A 514 5.72 -9.38 -27.38
C VAL A 514 4.26 -9.10 -27.59
N ASN A 515 3.71 -9.70 -28.64
CA ASN A 515 2.29 -9.73 -28.93
C ASN A 515 1.60 -10.87 -28.17
#